data_AF-A0A5K1K1J5-F1
#
_entry.id   AF-A0A5K1K1J5-F1
#
_cell.length_a   1.000
_cell.length_b   1.000
_cell.length_c   1.000
_cell.angle_alpha   90.00
_cell.angle_beta   90.00
_cell.angle_gamma   90.00
#
_symmetry.space_group_name_H-M   'P 1'
#
loop_
_entity.id
_entity.type
_entity.pdbx_description
1 polymer ?
#
loop_
_entity_poly.entity_id
_entity_poly.type
_entity_poly.pdbx_seq_one_letter_code
_entity_poly.pdbx_strand_id
1 'polypeptide(L)'
;MGLGGNVNDLRLNGHQAIPEWRSIYLAHYHPPIPPTRVLVDRGISAPFRIPRWHIRDLQQQSRIRLLEVEHFGLEVPWSGSHSAAFIFEYAHPSIPDMFSERFYLYLGLCAASRGHLNDAPSIPGPHWATIQSPAPAGLEHIHSCAEDHVRDWANSTKRFVLWTGMFEVVLRFTPCPLNPSGTLIVNVEFTKDPFSSAEAATQLSDYIEALALES
;
A
#
# COMPACT_ATOMS: atom_id res chain seq x y z
N MET A 1 24.46 12.93 -21.10
CA MET A 1 24.48 14.41 -21.14
C MET A 1 25.20 14.89 -19.90
N GLY A 2 26.38 15.50 -20.05
CA GLY A 2 27.21 15.93 -18.92
C GLY A 2 26.72 17.27 -18.36
N LEU A 3 26.54 17.34 -17.03
CA LEU A 3 26.32 18.58 -16.28
C LEU A 3 27.68 19.29 -16.07
N GLY A 4 28.34 19.63 -17.17
CA GLY A 4 29.65 20.29 -17.19
C GLY A 4 29.75 21.37 -18.28
N GLY A 5 28.60 21.95 -18.65
CA GLY A 5 28.55 23.06 -19.61
C GLY A 5 28.83 24.40 -18.92
N ASN A 6 29.40 25.33 -19.69
CA ASN A 6 29.68 26.71 -19.27
C ASN A 6 28.43 27.35 -18.65
N VAL A 7 28.49 27.63 -17.34
CA VAL A 7 27.38 28.15 -16.53
C VAL A 7 26.86 29.51 -17.04
N ASN A 8 27.64 30.19 -17.88
CA ASN A 8 27.29 31.49 -18.47
C ASN A 8 26.39 31.41 -19.72
N ASP A 9 26.13 30.21 -20.26
CA ASP A 9 25.27 30.02 -21.45
C ASP A 9 24.11 29.05 -21.15
N LEU A 10 23.48 29.24 -20.00
CA LEU A 10 22.25 28.51 -19.68
C LEU A 10 21.11 29.06 -20.52
N ARG A 11 20.50 28.19 -21.33
CA ARG A 11 19.30 28.51 -22.11
C ARG A 11 18.15 27.60 -21.67
N LEU A 12 17.02 28.20 -21.32
CA LEU A 12 15.76 27.52 -21.04
C LEU A 12 14.76 27.89 -22.15
N ASN A 13 14.27 26.89 -22.88
CA ASN A 13 13.34 27.08 -24.01
C ASN A 13 13.83 28.12 -25.03
N GLY A 14 15.12 28.10 -25.37
CA GLY A 14 15.73 29.04 -26.32
C GLY A 14 16.01 30.44 -25.78
N HIS A 15 15.58 30.75 -24.56
CA HIS A 15 15.81 32.04 -23.90
C HIS A 15 17.00 31.93 -22.95
N GLN A 16 17.81 32.98 -22.86
CA GLN A 16 18.92 33.04 -21.92
C GLN A 16 18.39 33.05 -20.48
N ALA A 17 18.88 32.13 -19.66
CA ALA A 17 18.53 32.00 -18.26
C ALA A 17 19.67 32.52 -17.39
N ILE A 18 19.33 33.29 -16.36
CA ILE A 18 20.28 33.76 -15.36
C ILE A 18 20.29 32.77 -14.21
N PRO A 19 21.43 32.14 -13.87
CA PRO A 19 21.51 31.25 -12.72
C PRO A 19 21.39 32.07 -11.43
N GLU A 20 20.37 31.77 -10.63
CA GLU A 20 20.23 32.29 -9.27
C GLU A 20 20.55 31.18 -8.27
N TRP A 21 21.45 31.47 -7.32
CA TRP A 21 21.65 30.60 -6.18
C TRP A 21 20.46 30.72 -5.23
N ARG A 22 19.78 29.61 -4.98
CA ARG A 22 18.71 29.51 -3.97
C ARG A 22 19.12 28.52 -2.90
N SER A 23 19.17 28.97 -1.65
CA SER A 23 19.36 28.11 -0.50
C SER A 23 18.05 27.38 -0.22
N ILE A 24 18.03 26.06 -0.37
CA ILE A 24 16.93 25.21 0.07
C ILE A 24 17.26 24.73 1.48
N TYR A 25 16.55 25.24 2.47
CA TYR A 25 16.68 24.78 3.85
C TYR A 25 15.76 23.59 4.07
N LEU A 26 16.33 22.41 4.31
CA LEU A 26 15.61 21.29 4.91
C LEU A 26 15.61 21.51 6.42
N ALA A 27 14.61 22.24 6.92
CA ALA A 27 14.45 22.40 8.36
C ALA A 27 14.08 21.04 8.98
N HIS A 28 14.92 20.54 9.89
CA HIS A 28 14.59 19.43 10.78
C HIS A 28 13.61 19.92 11.86
N TYR A 29 12.37 20.18 11.46
CA TYR A 29 11.30 20.14 12.44
C TYR A 29 11.16 18.68 12.87
N HIS A 30 11.08 18.41 14.18
CA HIS A 30 10.39 17.21 14.63
C HIS A 30 8.98 17.33 14.06
N PRO A 31 8.57 16.46 13.12
CA PRO A 31 7.23 16.55 12.60
C PRO A 31 6.27 16.39 13.79
N PRO A 32 5.22 17.23 13.94
CA PRO A 32 4.06 16.80 14.70
C PRO A 32 3.69 15.43 14.09
N ILE A 33 3.68 14.40 14.95
CA ILE A 33 3.52 12.97 14.64
C ILE A 33 3.24 12.76 13.14
N PRO A 34 4.26 12.43 12.33
CA PRO A 34 4.11 12.47 10.89
C PRO A 34 2.95 11.54 10.53
N PRO A 35 1.99 11.97 9.68
CA PRO A 35 0.95 11.06 9.25
C PRO A 35 1.65 9.84 8.66
N THR A 36 1.35 8.67 9.24
CA THR A 36 2.00 7.37 9.00
C THR A 36 2.02 6.97 7.52
N ARG A 37 1.23 7.67 6.70
CA ARG A 37 0.87 7.39 5.31
C ARG A 37 1.94 7.73 4.26
N VAL A 38 3.06 8.33 4.61
CA VAL A 38 3.90 9.05 3.61
C VAL A 38 5.33 8.52 3.47
N LEU A 39 5.71 7.41 4.11
CA LEU A 39 7.09 6.90 4.03
C LEU A 39 7.29 5.79 2.99
N VAL A 40 6.23 5.08 2.60
CA VAL A 40 6.28 4.00 1.60
C VAL A 40 6.62 4.54 0.20
N ASP A 41 6.13 5.73 -0.18
CA ASP A 41 6.35 6.29 -1.52
C ASP A 41 7.68 7.04 -1.71
N ARG A 42 8.50 7.21 -0.67
CA ARG A 42 9.65 8.14 -0.71
C ARG A 42 10.96 7.51 -1.19
N GLY A 43 11.07 6.19 -1.20
CA GLY A 43 12.25 5.50 -1.75
C GLY A 43 12.15 5.38 -3.26
N ILE A 44 13.21 5.69 -4.02
CA ILE A 44 13.28 5.35 -5.45
C ILE A 44 13.11 3.83 -5.64
N SER A 45 13.72 3.06 -4.73
CA SER A 45 13.72 1.59 -4.70
C SER A 45 12.60 0.98 -3.86
N ALA A 46 11.55 1.74 -3.50
CA ALA A 46 10.43 1.16 -2.76
C ALA A 46 9.75 0.07 -3.59
N PRO A 47 9.44 -1.11 -3.02
CA PRO A 47 8.85 -2.22 -3.79
C PRO A 47 7.41 -1.95 -4.21
N PHE A 48 6.70 -1.12 -3.44
CA PHE A 48 5.33 -0.71 -3.75
C PHE A 48 5.17 0.80 -3.61
N ARG A 49 4.24 1.37 -4.39
CA ARG A 49 3.82 2.77 -4.32
C ARG A 49 2.31 2.85 -4.31
N ILE A 50 1.75 3.69 -3.45
CA ILE A 50 0.31 3.96 -3.45
C ILE A 50 0.13 5.44 -3.78
N PRO A 51 -0.35 5.80 -4.97
CA PRO A 51 -0.44 7.20 -5.35
C PRO A 51 -1.27 8.00 -4.33
N ARG A 52 -0.76 9.16 -3.91
CA ARG A 52 -1.45 9.98 -2.89
C ARG A 52 -2.86 10.39 -3.30
N TRP A 53 -3.08 10.63 -4.60
CA TRP A 53 -4.41 10.93 -5.12
C TRP A 53 -5.34 9.73 -4.91
N HIS A 54 -4.83 8.50 -5.05
CA HIS A 54 -5.59 7.26 -4.85
C HIS A 54 -6.03 7.10 -3.40
N ILE A 55 -5.11 7.29 -2.44
CA ILE A 55 -5.47 7.25 -1.00
C ILE A 55 -6.53 8.31 -0.68
N ARG A 56 -6.38 9.53 -1.21
CA ARG A 56 -7.35 10.60 -1.00
C ARG A 56 -8.71 10.22 -1.59
N ASP A 57 -8.72 9.68 -2.79
CA ASP A 57 -9.92 9.27 -3.48
C ASP A 57 -10.65 8.16 -2.72
N LEU A 58 -9.94 7.15 -2.24
CA LEU A 58 -10.48 6.12 -1.36
C LEU A 58 -11.15 6.75 -0.13
N GLN A 59 -10.49 7.66 0.56
CA GLN A 59 -11.06 8.27 1.75
C GLN A 59 -12.26 9.20 1.49
N GLN A 60 -12.39 9.73 0.28
CA GLN A 60 -13.46 10.64 -0.10
C GLN A 60 -14.67 9.88 -0.65
N GLN A 61 -14.43 8.87 -1.48
CA GLN A 61 -15.46 8.14 -2.20
C GLN A 61 -15.96 6.92 -1.44
N SER A 62 -15.09 6.30 -0.64
CA SER A 62 -15.46 5.12 0.13
C SER A 62 -15.66 5.50 1.59
N ARG A 63 -16.49 4.70 2.29
CA ARG A 63 -16.66 4.77 3.73
C ARG A 63 -15.42 4.24 4.48
N ILE A 64 -14.27 4.10 3.81
CA ILE A 64 -13.08 3.44 4.35
C ILE A 64 -12.01 4.46 4.68
N ARG A 65 -11.45 4.30 5.87
CA ARG A 65 -10.40 5.15 6.41
C ARG A 65 -9.13 4.34 6.56
N LEU A 66 -8.05 4.79 5.92
CA LEU A 66 -6.71 4.30 6.23
C LEU A 66 -6.32 4.83 7.62
N LEU A 67 -6.34 3.98 8.64
CA LEU A 67 -6.02 4.37 10.01
C LEU A 67 -4.51 4.55 10.16
N GLU A 68 -3.78 3.50 9.79
CA GLU A 68 -2.36 3.39 10.10
C GLU A 68 -1.63 2.60 9.02
N VAL A 69 -0.34 2.86 8.92
CA VAL A 69 0.59 1.99 8.21
C VAL A 69 1.53 1.46 9.28
N GLU A 70 1.39 0.19 9.64
CA GLU A 70 2.28 -0.43 10.61
C GLU A 70 3.59 -0.81 9.93
N HIS A 71 4.68 -0.34 10.54
CA HIS A 71 6.04 -0.50 10.06
C HIS A 71 6.77 -1.46 11.00
N PHE A 72 6.51 -2.77 10.89
CA PHE A 72 7.19 -3.78 11.71
C PHE A 72 8.69 -3.83 11.37
N GLY A 73 9.53 -3.11 12.14
CA GLY A 73 10.97 -3.12 11.95
C GLY A 73 11.45 -2.57 10.59
N LEU A 74 10.66 -1.70 9.94
CA LEU A 74 11.01 -1.16 8.63
C LEU A 74 12.12 -0.12 8.74
N GLU A 75 13.24 -0.40 8.06
CA GLU A 75 14.21 0.63 7.72
C GLU A 75 13.59 1.58 6.67
N VAL A 76 13.69 2.89 6.91
CA VAL A 76 13.25 3.90 5.95
C VAL A 76 14.49 4.43 5.22
N PRO A 77 14.51 4.43 3.87
CA PRO A 77 13.42 4.09 2.95
C PRO A 77 13.15 2.58 2.86
N TRP A 78 11.86 2.20 2.83
CA TRP A 78 11.44 0.80 2.76
C TRP A 78 11.95 0.13 1.48
N SER A 79 12.73 -0.94 1.66
CA SER A 79 13.33 -1.74 0.57
C SER A 79 12.59 -3.05 0.30
N GLY A 80 11.53 -3.36 1.05
CA GLY A 80 10.86 -4.67 1.02
C GLY A 80 11.48 -5.73 1.93
N SER A 81 12.43 -5.36 2.80
CA SER A 81 13.07 -6.27 3.75
C SER A 81 12.12 -6.91 4.76
N HIS A 82 11.09 -6.16 5.19
CA HIS A 82 9.95 -6.68 5.93
C HIS A 82 8.64 -6.28 5.24
N SER A 83 7.58 -6.99 5.57
CA SER A 83 6.22 -6.68 5.12
C SER A 83 5.76 -5.33 5.68
N ALA A 84 5.03 -4.56 4.87
CA ALA A 84 4.28 -3.40 5.32
C ALA A 84 2.81 -3.78 5.49
N ALA A 85 2.17 -3.28 6.55
CA ALA A 85 0.74 -3.48 6.79
C ALA A 85 0.00 -2.14 6.72
N PHE A 86 -1.05 -2.08 5.90
CA PHE A 86 -1.95 -0.93 5.80
C PHE A 86 -3.27 -1.30 6.46
N ILE A 87 -3.63 -0.58 7.51
CA ILE A 87 -4.81 -0.85 8.33
C ILE A 87 -5.93 0.04 7.86
N PHE A 88 -6.98 -0.59 7.35
CA PHE A 88 -8.18 0.08 6.91
C PHE A 88 -9.33 -0.22 7.87
N GLU A 89 -10.14 0.79 8.12
CA GLU A 89 -11.39 0.68 8.89
C GLU A 89 -12.55 1.11 8.01
N TYR A 90 -13.62 0.33 8.02
CA TYR A 90 -14.87 0.73 7.40
C TYR A 90 -15.68 1.56 8.42
N ALA A 91 -15.88 2.84 8.12
CA ALA A 91 -16.62 3.78 8.94
C ALA A 91 -18.09 3.86 8.48
N HIS A 92 -18.99 3.15 9.18
CA HIS A 92 -20.42 3.22 8.89
C HIS A 92 -21.01 4.58 9.32
N PRO A 93 -21.66 5.34 8.43
CA PRO A 93 -22.13 6.70 8.74
C PRO A 93 -23.29 6.73 9.74
N SER A 94 -24.09 5.65 9.82
CA SER A 94 -25.30 5.62 10.65
C SER A 94 -25.10 4.95 12.00
N ILE A 95 -24.01 4.18 12.19
CA ILE A 95 -23.74 3.48 13.45
C ILE A 95 -22.22 3.49 13.72
N PRO A 96 -21.69 4.57 14.30
CA PRO A 96 -20.24 4.80 14.42
C PRO A 96 -19.47 3.75 15.21
N ASP A 97 -20.16 2.93 16.03
CA ASP A 97 -19.53 2.02 17.00
C ASP A 97 -19.94 0.54 16.87
N MET A 98 -20.79 0.18 15.90
CA MET A 98 -21.34 -1.19 15.83
C MET A 98 -20.47 -2.16 15.03
N PHE A 99 -19.64 -1.65 14.11
CA PHE A 99 -18.69 -2.45 13.31
C PHE A 99 -17.43 -1.64 13.02
N SER A 100 -16.52 -1.53 13.98
CA SER A 100 -15.15 -1.07 13.71
C SER A 100 -14.35 -2.22 13.08
N GLU A 101 -14.89 -2.78 12.01
CA GLU A 101 -14.28 -3.91 11.32
C GLU A 101 -13.08 -3.40 10.53
N ARG A 102 -11.93 -3.96 10.90
CA ARG A 102 -10.64 -3.61 10.31
C ARG A 102 -10.18 -4.72 9.40
N PHE A 103 -9.60 -4.32 8.29
CA PHE A 103 -8.88 -5.24 7.43
C PHE A 103 -7.48 -4.72 7.16
N TYR A 104 -6.58 -5.66 6.90
CA TYR A 104 -5.16 -5.43 6.85
C TYR A 104 -4.67 -5.80 5.46
N LEU A 105 -4.16 -4.83 4.72
CA LEU A 105 -3.45 -5.06 3.47
C LEU A 105 -1.96 -5.23 3.79
N TYR A 106 -1.46 -6.43 3.57
CA TYR A 106 -0.04 -6.75 3.69
C TYR A 106 0.62 -6.73 2.33
N LEU A 107 1.77 -6.05 2.23
CA LEU A 107 2.59 -5.97 1.04
C LEU A 107 4.03 -6.34 1.39
N GLY A 108 4.69 -7.13 0.55
CA GLY A 108 6.09 -7.47 0.78
C GLY A 108 6.78 -8.08 -0.44
N LEU A 109 8.04 -8.41 -0.24
CA LEU A 109 8.82 -9.22 -1.16
C LEU A 109 9.05 -10.58 -0.52
N CYS A 110 9.06 -11.63 -1.33
CA CYS A 110 9.60 -12.90 -0.88
C CYS A 110 11.11 -12.79 -0.71
N ALA A 111 11.68 -13.52 0.25
CA ALA A 111 13.13 -13.63 0.31
C ALA A 111 13.62 -14.23 -1.02
N ALA A 112 14.42 -13.47 -1.78
CA ALA A 112 15.14 -14.05 -2.90
C ALA A 112 15.94 -15.23 -2.32
N SER A 113 15.75 -16.43 -2.87
CA SER A 113 16.50 -17.61 -2.44
C SER A 113 17.98 -17.21 -2.37
N ARG A 114 18.55 -17.16 -1.16
CA ARG A 114 19.95 -16.79 -0.95
C ARG A 114 20.81 -17.90 -1.56
N GLY A 115 21.00 -17.83 -2.88
CA GLY A 115 22.07 -18.53 -3.56
C GLY A 115 23.37 -18.09 -2.93
N HIS A 116 24.16 -19.07 -2.49
CA HIS A 116 25.43 -18.87 -1.82
C HIS A 116 26.32 -17.82 -2.49
N LEU A 117 26.92 -16.96 -1.65
CA LEU A 117 28.17 -16.22 -1.81
C LEU A 117 28.57 -15.78 -3.24
N ASN A 118 28.38 -14.50 -3.53
CA ASN A 118 29.37 -13.54 -4.07
C ASN A 118 28.69 -12.47 -4.96
N ASP A 119 28.72 -11.21 -4.50
CA ASP A 119 28.80 -9.95 -5.26
C ASP A 119 27.89 -9.69 -6.48
N ALA A 120 26.72 -10.33 -6.58
CA ALA A 120 25.67 -9.84 -7.50
C ALA A 120 24.72 -8.89 -6.75
N PRO A 121 24.28 -7.77 -7.36
CA PRO A 121 23.22 -6.94 -6.79
C PRO A 121 22.01 -7.83 -6.55
N SER A 122 21.60 -7.92 -5.27
CA SER A 122 20.48 -8.75 -4.84
C SER A 122 19.23 -8.35 -5.61
N ILE A 123 18.83 -9.21 -6.56
CA ILE A 123 17.59 -9.04 -7.31
C ILE A 123 16.44 -9.06 -6.29
N PRO A 124 15.54 -8.06 -6.30
CA PRO A 124 14.37 -8.07 -5.43
C PRO A 124 13.60 -9.38 -5.63
N GLY A 125 13.24 -10.04 -4.53
CA GLY A 125 12.40 -11.23 -4.64
C GLY A 125 11.01 -10.89 -5.19
N PRO A 126 10.20 -11.91 -5.54
CA PRO A 126 8.86 -11.68 -6.08
C PRO A 126 7.99 -10.85 -5.13
N HIS A 127 7.23 -9.90 -5.67
CA HIS A 127 6.21 -9.16 -4.93
C HIS A 127 5.05 -10.08 -4.54
N TRP A 128 4.59 -9.95 -3.30
CA TRP A 128 3.36 -10.56 -2.84
C TRP A 128 2.47 -9.53 -2.14
N ALA A 129 1.16 -9.81 -2.14
CA ALA A 129 0.17 -9.00 -1.46
C ALA A 129 -0.96 -9.88 -0.95
N THR A 130 -1.49 -9.58 0.24
CA THR A 130 -2.64 -10.28 0.80
C THR A 130 -3.49 -9.35 1.65
N ILE A 131 -4.77 -9.68 1.81
CA ILE A 131 -5.69 -8.97 2.69
C ILE A 131 -6.24 -9.96 3.71
N GLN A 132 -6.22 -9.57 4.98
CA GLN A 132 -6.75 -10.38 6.08
C GLN A 132 -7.71 -9.59 6.97
N SER A 133 -8.70 -10.31 7.51
CA SER A 133 -9.65 -9.86 8.53
C SER A 133 -10.13 -11.10 9.27
N PRO A 134 -9.82 -11.29 10.57
CA PRO A 134 -9.08 -10.39 11.45
C PRO A 134 -7.57 -10.34 11.16
N ALA A 135 -6.82 -9.55 11.94
CA ALA A 135 -5.36 -9.55 11.92
C ALA A 135 -4.81 -10.95 12.23
N PRO A 136 -3.67 -11.36 11.63
CA PRO A 136 -3.00 -12.60 11.99
C PRO A 136 -2.46 -12.51 13.42
N ALA A 137 -2.48 -13.64 14.13
CA ALA A 137 -1.97 -13.73 15.51
C ALA A 137 -0.44 -13.56 15.61
N GLY A 138 0.28 -13.56 14.48
CA GLY A 138 1.73 -13.39 14.42
C GLY A 138 2.20 -12.92 13.04
N LEU A 139 3.47 -12.54 12.96
CA LEU A 139 4.10 -12.05 11.72
C LEU A 139 4.81 -13.15 10.92
N GLU A 140 4.80 -14.37 11.43
CA GLU A 140 5.33 -15.54 10.72
C GLU A 140 4.31 -16.00 9.69
N HIS A 141 4.75 -16.25 8.46
CA HIS A 141 3.91 -16.83 7.39
C HIS A 141 2.65 -16.02 7.06
N ILE A 142 2.75 -14.69 7.04
CA ILE A 142 1.63 -13.78 6.71
C ILE A 142 1.03 -14.07 5.32
N HIS A 143 1.80 -14.66 4.40
CA HIS A 143 1.35 -14.94 3.04
C HIS A 143 1.68 -16.37 2.59
N SER A 144 0.90 -16.85 1.64
CA SER A 144 1.15 -18.10 0.90
C SER A 144 1.81 -17.78 -0.44
N CYS A 145 3.04 -18.26 -0.66
CA CYS A 145 3.74 -18.06 -1.93
C CYS A 145 2.97 -18.59 -3.14
N ALA A 146 2.11 -19.60 -2.96
CA ALA A 146 1.32 -20.18 -4.04
C ALA A 146 0.13 -19.29 -4.44
N GLU A 147 -0.36 -18.46 -3.53
CA GLU A 147 -1.61 -17.71 -3.73
C GLU A 147 -1.42 -16.19 -3.77
N ASP A 148 -0.38 -15.68 -3.12
CA ASP A 148 -0.24 -14.24 -2.83
C ASP A 148 0.80 -13.53 -3.70
N HIS A 149 1.56 -14.27 -4.51
CA HIS A 149 2.47 -13.67 -5.48
C HIS A 149 1.70 -12.91 -6.56
N VAL A 150 1.93 -11.61 -6.65
CA VAL A 150 1.23 -10.71 -7.57
C VAL A 150 1.42 -11.10 -9.04
N ARG A 151 2.60 -11.63 -9.37
CA ARG A 151 2.93 -12.08 -10.73
C ARG A 151 2.10 -13.29 -11.18
N ASP A 152 1.59 -14.08 -10.24
CA ASP A 152 0.85 -15.31 -10.52
C ASP A 152 -0.66 -15.02 -10.67
N TRP A 153 -1.09 -13.78 -10.41
CA TRP A 153 -2.47 -13.34 -10.56
C TRP A 153 -2.79 -12.94 -12.00
N ALA A 154 -4.01 -13.27 -12.44
CA ALA A 154 -4.50 -12.86 -13.75
C ALA A 154 -4.51 -11.32 -13.84
N ASN A 155 -3.78 -10.77 -14.82
CA ASN A 155 -3.63 -9.32 -15.02
C ASN A 155 -3.15 -8.57 -13.76
N SER A 156 -2.33 -9.21 -12.91
CA SER A 156 -1.84 -8.65 -11.65
C SER A 156 -2.97 -8.10 -10.77
N THR A 157 -4.12 -8.79 -10.81
CA THR A 157 -5.36 -8.38 -10.13
C THR A 157 -5.88 -9.54 -9.30
N LYS A 158 -6.22 -9.28 -8.03
CA LYS A 158 -6.86 -10.27 -7.14
C LYS A 158 -8.01 -9.63 -6.38
N ARG A 159 -9.09 -10.39 -6.24
CA ARG A 159 -10.29 -10.04 -5.48
C ARG A 159 -10.24 -10.75 -4.14
N PHE A 160 -10.51 -9.99 -3.09
CA PHE A 160 -10.61 -10.45 -1.71
C PHE A 160 -12.03 -10.24 -1.22
N VAL A 161 -12.61 -11.30 -0.68
CA VAL A 161 -13.96 -11.28 -0.11
C VAL A 161 -13.80 -11.37 1.40
N LEU A 162 -14.31 -10.36 2.11
CA LEU A 162 -14.20 -10.18 3.56
C LEU A 162 -15.59 -10.26 4.20
N TRP A 163 -15.61 -10.52 5.51
CA TRP A 163 -16.81 -10.57 6.34
C TRP A 163 -17.92 -11.43 5.70
N THR A 164 -17.55 -12.67 5.35
CA THR A 164 -18.48 -13.68 4.84
C THR A 164 -19.23 -13.23 3.57
N GLY A 165 -18.61 -12.43 2.70
CA GLY A 165 -19.22 -12.03 1.43
C GLY A 165 -19.76 -10.60 1.39
N MET A 166 -19.87 -9.95 2.54
CA MET A 166 -20.44 -8.60 2.64
C MET A 166 -19.54 -7.57 1.97
N PHE A 167 -18.22 -7.76 2.03
CA PHE A 167 -17.28 -6.75 1.59
C PHE A 167 -16.28 -7.30 0.57
N GLU A 168 -16.03 -6.54 -0.49
CA GLU A 168 -15.13 -6.94 -1.57
C GLU A 168 -14.08 -5.86 -1.83
N VAL A 169 -12.82 -6.29 -1.78
CA VAL A 169 -11.66 -5.47 -2.11
C VAL A 169 -10.99 -6.04 -3.35
N VAL A 170 -10.72 -5.19 -4.34
CA VAL A 170 -9.98 -5.57 -5.54
C VAL A 170 -8.64 -4.86 -5.51
N LEU A 171 -7.56 -5.64 -5.52
CA LEU A 171 -6.22 -5.12 -5.68
C LEU A 171 -5.79 -5.26 -7.13
N ARG A 172 -5.24 -4.18 -7.69
CA ARG A 172 -4.59 -4.18 -9.01
C ARG A 172 -3.19 -3.61 -8.88
N PHE A 173 -2.25 -4.25 -9.55
CA PHE A 173 -0.86 -3.83 -9.57
C PHE A 173 -0.43 -3.48 -10.98
N THR A 174 0.30 -2.38 -11.13
CA THR A 174 0.91 -1.98 -12.40
C THR A 174 2.39 -1.69 -12.20
N PRO A 175 3.27 -2.03 -13.16
CA PRO A 175 4.67 -1.62 -13.09
C PRO A 175 4.81 -0.10 -12.96
N CYS A 176 5.63 0.36 -12.03
CA CYS A 176 5.90 1.78 -11.87
C CYS A 176 6.71 2.31 -13.06
N PRO A 177 6.29 3.39 -13.75
CA PRO A 177 7.04 3.93 -14.88
C PRO A 177 8.48 4.35 -14.53
N LEU A 178 8.74 4.72 -13.27
CA LEU A 178 10.06 5.13 -12.79
C LEU A 178 10.99 3.94 -12.52
N ASN A 179 10.44 2.78 -12.19
CA ASN A 179 11.19 1.56 -11.88
C ASN A 179 10.32 0.32 -12.18
N PRO A 180 10.11 -0.02 -13.46
CA PRO A 180 9.12 -1.03 -13.86
C PRO A 180 9.51 -2.45 -13.43
N SER A 181 10.79 -2.68 -13.18
CA SER A 181 11.33 -4.00 -12.82
C SER A 181 11.33 -4.27 -11.31
N GLY A 182 11.21 -3.24 -10.47
CA GLY A 182 11.36 -3.38 -9.02
C GLY A 182 10.23 -2.77 -8.19
N THR A 183 9.37 -1.96 -8.79
CA THR A 183 8.32 -1.24 -8.07
C THR A 183 6.96 -1.44 -8.71
N LEU A 184 5.96 -1.81 -7.91
CA LEU A 184 4.57 -1.88 -8.32
C LEU A 184 3.75 -0.71 -7.77
N ILE A 185 2.93 -0.10 -8.61
CA ILE A 185 1.89 0.84 -8.19
C ILE A 185 0.68 0.02 -7.76
N VAL A 186 0.22 0.22 -6.52
CA VAL A 186 -0.95 -0.43 -5.94
C VAL A 186 -2.18 0.43 -6.17
N ASN A 187 -3.20 -0.17 -6.77
CA ASN A 187 -4.53 0.38 -6.85
C ASN A 187 -5.47 -0.53 -6.05
N VAL A 188 -6.22 0.09 -5.15
CA VAL A 188 -7.19 -0.57 -4.26
C VAL A 188 -8.57 -0.05 -4.64
N GLU A 189 -9.45 -0.95 -5.04
CA GLU A 189 -10.85 -0.64 -5.38
C GLU A 189 -11.78 -1.36 -4.39
N PHE A 190 -12.85 -0.69 -3.98
CA PHE A 190 -13.88 -1.25 -3.11
C PHE A 190 -15.18 -1.34 -3.91
N THR A 191 -15.57 -2.55 -4.27
CA THR A 191 -16.60 -2.79 -5.31
C THR A 191 -17.99 -3.01 -4.73
N LYS A 192 -18.10 -3.35 -3.44
CA LYS A 192 -19.37 -3.51 -2.73
C LYS A 192 -19.39 -2.67 -1.47
N ASP A 193 -20.41 -1.82 -1.32
CA ASP A 193 -20.73 -1.24 -0.02
C ASP A 193 -21.46 -2.33 0.78
N PRO A 194 -20.88 -2.81 1.89
CA PRO A 194 -21.37 -3.96 2.64
C PRO A 194 -22.78 -3.77 3.20
N PHE A 195 -23.34 -2.55 3.12
CA PHE A 195 -24.64 -2.19 3.71
C PHE A 195 -25.57 -1.42 2.77
N SER A 196 -25.39 -1.51 1.45
CA SER A 196 -26.20 -0.73 0.48
C SER A 196 -27.50 -1.40 0.01
N SER A 197 -27.77 -2.65 0.39
CA SER A 197 -28.95 -3.40 -0.08
C SER A 197 -29.75 -4.08 1.05
N ALA A 198 -31.00 -4.46 0.78
CA ALA A 198 -31.81 -5.24 1.72
C ALA A 198 -31.19 -6.62 2.04
N GLU A 199 -30.44 -7.21 1.10
CA GLU A 199 -29.67 -8.44 1.34
C GLU A 199 -28.56 -8.25 2.37
N ALA A 200 -27.93 -7.06 2.41
CA ALA A 200 -26.92 -6.76 3.41
C ALA A 200 -27.50 -6.70 4.83
N ALA A 201 -28.74 -6.25 5.01
CA ALA A 201 -29.39 -6.25 6.31
C ALA A 201 -29.66 -7.67 6.83
N THR A 202 -30.04 -8.60 5.93
CA THR A 202 -30.20 -10.02 6.26
C THR A 202 -28.86 -10.67 6.57
N GLN A 203 -27.83 -10.45 5.74
CA GLN A 203 -26.48 -10.98 5.98
C GLN A 203 -25.86 -10.46 7.29
N LEU A 204 -26.15 -9.21 7.67
CA LEU A 204 -25.74 -8.66 8.95
C LEU A 204 -26.41 -9.38 10.13
N SER A 205 -27.71 -9.64 10.02
CA SER A 205 -28.45 -10.38 11.05
C SER A 205 -27.84 -11.78 11.25
N ASP A 206 -27.61 -12.49 10.15
CA ASP A 206 -27.01 -13.83 10.18
C ASP A 206 -25.58 -13.81 10.74
N TYR A 207 -24.80 -12.78 10.42
CA TYR A 207 -23.44 -12.59 10.95
C TYR A 207 -23.42 -12.29 12.46
N ILE A 208 -24.31 -11.43 12.95
CA ILE A 208 -24.44 -11.14 14.38
C ILE A 208 -24.85 -12.41 15.14
N GLU A 209 -25.79 -13.18 14.61
CA GLU A 209 -26.20 -14.45 15.20
C GLU A 209 -25.06 -15.47 15.24
N ALA A 210 -24.26 -15.56 14.17
CA ALA A 210 -23.09 -16.44 14.12
C ALA A 210 -22.03 -16.05 15.18
N LEU A 211 -21.72 -14.76 15.32
CA LEU A 211 -20.78 -14.29 16.34
C LEU A 211 -21.27 -14.54 17.77
N ALA A 212 -22.59 -14.43 18.02
CA ALA A 212 -23.19 -14.69 19.32
C ALA A 212 -23.19 -16.19 19.70
N LEU A 213 -23.07 -17.08 18.73
CA LEU A 213 -22.99 -18.54 18.95
C LEU A 213 -21.56 -19.02 19.21
N GLU A 214 -20.55 -18.23 18.86
CA GLU A 214 -19.12 -18.55 19.04
C GLU A 214 -18.54 -18.02 20.38
N SER A 215 -19.32 -17.26 21.16
CA SER A 215 -18.97 -16.72 22.49
C SER A 215 -19.55 -17.51 23.65
#